data_AF-A0A382RHD5-F1
#
_entry.id   AF-A0A382RHD5-F1
#
_cell.length_a   1.000
_cell.length_b   1.000
_cell.length_c   1.000
_cell.angle_alpha   90.00
_cell.angle_beta   90.00
_cell.angle_gamma   90.00
#
_symmetry.space_group_name_H-M   'P 1'
#
loop_
_entity.id
_entity.type
_entity.pdbx_description
1 polymer ?
#
loop_
_entity_poly.entity_id
_entity_poly.type
_entity_poly.pdbx_seq_one_letter_code
_entity_poly.pdbx_strand_id
1 'polypeptide(L)' 'MKRVKLINDPAELVALFRAVDSENRRNVLSTLAEGWTMISELNNKFGDEAKDIIVYYEKFKLIESRWEVNKETG' A
#
# COMPACT_ATOMS: atom_id res chain seq x y z
N MET A 1 13.54 9.42 -0.80
CA MET A 1 13.69 9.41 -2.28
C MET A 1 12.29 9.33 -2.87
N LYS A 2 11.85 10.29 -3.69
CA LYS A 2 10.48 10.28 -4.23
C LYS A 2 10.39 9.20 -5.33
N ARG A 3 9.54 8.19 -5.14
CA ARG A 3 9.26 7.15 -6.15
C ARG A 3 8.28 7.72 -7.19
N VAL A 4 8.57 7.51 -8.48
CA VAL A 4 7.72 7.98 -9.59
C VAL A 4 7.32 6.77 -10.42
N LYS A 5 6.01 6.61 -10.68
CA LYS A 5 5.47 5.59 -11.58
C LYS A 5 5.13 6.24 -12.91
N LEU A 6 5.79 5.81 -13.99
CA LEU A 6 5.42 6.21 -15.35
C LEU A 6 4.12 5.50 -15.72
N ILE A 7 3.14 6.27 -16.20
CA ILE A 7 1.86 5.77 -16.68
C ILE A 7 1.87 5.79 -18.20
N ASN A 8 1.76 4.62 -18.82
CA ASN A 8 1.83 4.48 -20.29
C ASN A 8 0.47 4.21 -20.93
N ASP A 9 -0.50 3.71 -20.16
CA ASP A 9 -1.85 3.40 -20.61
C ASP A 9 -2.87 4.17 -19.75
N PRO A 10 -3.84 4.90 -20.36
CA PRO A 10 -4.93 5.54 -19.63
C PRO A 10 -5.68 4.62 -18.65
N ALA A 11 -5.76 3.32 -18.92
CA ALA A 11 -6.36 2.33 -18.02
C ALA A 11 -5.62 2.22 -16.67
N GLU A 12 -4.32 2.51 -16.62
CA GLU A 12 -3.54 2.54 -15.37
C GLU A 12 -3.97 3.69 -14.46
N LEU A 13 -4.49 4.79 -15.01
CA LEU A 13 -5.06 5.89 -14.23
C LEU A 13 -6.31 5.44 -13.49
N VAL A 14 -7.13 4.56 -14.08
CA VAL A 14 -8.32 4.02 -13.43
C VAL A 14 -7.93 3.24 -12.18
N ALA A 15 -6.89 2.42 -12.27
CA ALA A 15 -6.36 1.68 -11.13
C ALA A 15 -5.84 2.61 -10.04
N LEU A 16 -5.18 3.71 -10.41
CA LEU A 16 -4.69 4.73 -9.48
C LEU A 16 -5.86 5.45 -8.79
N PHE A 17 -6.89 5.88 -9.51
CA PHE A 17 -8.05 6.54 -8.91
C PHE A 17 -8.79 5.61 -7.94
N ARG A 18 -8.94 4.33 -8.31
CA ARG A 18 -9.52 3.32 -7.41
C ARG A 18 -8.61 3.01 -6.23
N ALA A 19 -7.30 3.22 -6.34
CA ALA A 19 -6.39 3.11 -5.21
C ALA A 19 -6.53 4.25 -4.19
N VAL A 20 -7.25 5.33 -4.50
CA VAL A 20 -7.42 6.50 -3.62
C VAL A 20 -8.90 6.92 -3.46
N ASP A 21 -9.84 6.07 -3.86
CA ASP A 21 -11.27 6.38 -3.85
C ASP A 21 -11.86 6.47 -2.42
N SER A 22 -11.34 5.70 -1.47
CA SER A 22 -11.74 5.75 -0.04
C SER A 22 -10.70 6.43 0.86
N GLU A 23 -11.15 6.89 2.02
CA GLU A 23 -10.28 7.48 3.04
C GLU A 23 -9.26 6.45 3.57
N ASN A 24 -9.70 5.23 3.89
CA ASN A 24 -8.81 4.16 4.35
C ASN A 24 -7.71 3.86 3.32
N ARG A 25 -8.07 3.76 2.03
CA ARG A 25 -7.10 3.57 0.95
C ARG A 25 -6.08 4.71 0.89
N ARG A 26 -6.54 5.96 0.90
CA ARG A 26 -5.65 7.14 0.92
C ARG A 26 -4.70 7.12 2.12
N ASN A 27 -5.19 6.77 3.31
CA ASN A 27 -4.41 6.77 4.53
C ASN A 27 -3.38 5.62 4.56
N VAL A 28 -3.75 4.42 4.07
CA VAL A 28 -2.82 3.29 3.90
C VAL A 28 -1.72 3.67 2.91
N LEU A 29 -2.08 4.20 1.73
CA LEU A 29 -1.10 4.59 0.72
C LEU A 29 -0.17 5.71 1.22
N SER A 30 -0.70 6.68 1.95
CA SER A 30 0.09 7.75 2.57
C SER A 30 1.07 7.21 3.60
N THR A 31 0.63 6.29 4.47
CA THR A 31 1.50 5.63 5.47
C THR A 31 2.66 4.90 4.79
N LEU A 32 2.36 4.15 3.72
CA LEU A 32 3.37 3.42 2.95
C LEU A 32 4.29 4.32 2.13
N ALA A 33 3.86 5.55 1.81
CA ALA A 33 4.70 6.55 1.15
C ALA A 33 5.74 7.17 2.10
N GLU A 34 5.47 7.17 3.42
CA GLU A 34 6.38 7.68 4.45
C GLU A 34 7.52 6.68 4.76
N GLY A 35 7.28 5.37 4.61
CA GLY A 35 8.31 4.37 4.82
C GLY A 35 7.81 2.93 4.80
N TRP A 36 8.70 2.02 5.20
CA TRP A 36 8.35 0.62 5.40
C TRP A 36 7.51 0.47 6.67
N THR A 37 6.43 -0.29 6.59
CA THR A 37 5.51 -0.53 7.71
C THR A 37 5.13 -2.01 7.72
N MET A 38 5.04 -2.63 8.89
CA MET A 38 4.61 -4.03 8.96
C MET A 38 3.13 -4.17 8.65
N ILE A 39 2.76 -5.28 8.01
CA ILE A 39 1.34 -5.59 7.73
C ILE A 39 0.52 -5.64 9.03
N SER A 40 1.11 -6.15 10.12
CA SER A 40 0.48 -6.17 11.45
C SER A 40 0.16 -4.76 11.96
N GLU A 41 1.06 -3.79 11.78
CA GLU A 41 0.84 -2.39 12.17
C GLU A 41 -0.25 -1.74 11.33
N LEU A 42 -0.30 -2.02 10.02
CA LEU A 42 -1.35 -1.54 9.13
C LEU A 42 -2.71 -2.10 9.51
N ASN A 43 -2.80 -3.40 9.81
CA ASN A 43 -4.03 -4.03 10.29
C ASN A 43 -4.49 -3.43 11.62
N ASN A 44 -3.57 -3.14 12.54
CA ASN A 44 -3.90 -2.50 13.81
C ASN A 44 -4.42 -1.06 13.64
N LYS A 45 -3.90 -0.31 12.65
CA LYS A 45 -4.30 1.08 12.38
C LYS A 45 -5.58 1.21 11.57
N PHE A 46 -5.78 0.34 10.57
CA PHE A 46 -6.84 0.47 9.57
C PHE A 46 -7.86 -0.67 9.59
N GLY A 47 -7.72 -1.61 10.54
CA GLY A 47 -8.61 -2.77 10.69
C GLY A 47 -8.41 -3.83 9.60
N ASP A 48 -9.37 -4.74 9.50
CA ASP A 48 -9.30 -5.87 8.57
C ASP A 48 -9.27 -5.45 7.09
N GLU A 49 -9.82 -4.28 6.75
CA GLU A 49 -9.81 -3.73 5.38
C GLU A 49 -8.38 -3.46 4.88
N ALA A 50 -7.42 -3.22 5.78
CA ALA A 50 -6.03 -2.96 5.44
C ALA A 50 -5.44 -4.07 4.56
N LYS A 51 -5.77 -5.33 4.87
CA LYS A 51 -5.27 -6.50 4.15
C LYS A 51 -5.71 -6.50 2.70
N ASP A 52 -7.00 -6.24 2.44
CA ASP A 52 -7.55 -6.21 1.08
C ASP A 52 -6.96 -5.05 0.27
N ILE A 53 -6.72 -3.91 0.92
CA ILE A 53 -6.08 -2.75 0.31
C ILE A 53 -4.62 -3.07 -0.09
N ILE A 54 -3.85 -3.69 0.80
CA ILE A 54 -2.46 -4.08 0.54
C ILE A 54 -2.38 -5.06 -0.65
N VAL A 55 -3.23 -6.09 -0.66
CA VAL A 55 -3.28 -7.07 -1.76
C VAL A 55 -3.63 -6.40 -3.10
N TYR A 56 -4.56 -5.44 -3.08
CA TYR A 56 -4.90 -4.66 -4.26
C TYR A 56 -3.69 -3.85 -4.74
N TYR A 57 -3.00 -3.12 -3.86
CA TYR A 57 -1.84 -2.31 -4.23
C TYR A 57 -0.67 -3.12 -4.78
N GLU A 58 -0.41 -4.31 -4.22
CA GLU A 58 0.62 -5.21 -4.71
C GLU A 58 0.29 -5.71 -6.13
N LYS A 59 -0.96 -6.14 -6.36
CA LYS A 59 -1.44 -6.58 -7.69
C LYS A 59 -1.27 -5.52 -8.76
N PHE A 60 -1.51 -4.25 -8.41
CA PHE A 60 -1.36 -3.12 -9.34
C PHE A 60 0.04 -2.51 -9.35
N LYS A 61 1.02 -3.13 -8.66
CA LYS A 61 2.41 -2.65 -8.58
C LYS A 61 2.48 -1.19 -8.12
N LEU A 62 1.72 -0.84 -7.08
CA LEU A 62 1.78 0.46 -6.42
C LEU A 62 2.70 0.43 -5.21
N ILE A 63 2.85 -0.75 -4.59
CA ILE A 63 3.72 -0.99 -3.45
C ILE A 63 4.61 -2.20 -3.73
N GLU A 64 5.62 -2.38 -2.89
CA GLU A 64 6.49 -3.55 -2.87
C GLU A 64 6.38 -4.21 -1.49
N SER A 65 6.51 -5.53 -1.45
CA SER A 65 6.55 -6.32 -0.22
C SER A 65 7.96 -6.87 0.00
N ARG A 66 8.38 -6.97 1.26
CA ARG A 66 9.63 -7.64 1.65
C ARG A 66 9.41 -8.42 2.93
N TRP A 67 10.09 -9.55 3.05
CA TRP A 67 10.14 -10.30 4.31
C TRP A 67 11.24 -9.72 5.19
N GLU A 68 10.89 -9.38 6.42
CA GLU A 68 11.82 -8.87 7.43
C GLU A 68 11.59 -9.63 8.72
N VAL A 69 12.67 -10.18 9.29
CA VAL A 69 12.61 -10.87 10.58
C VAL A 69 12.72 -9.80 11.66
N ASN A 70 11.60 -9.50 12.32
CA ASN A 70 11.61 -8.61 13.48
C ASN A 70 12.29 -9.33 14.65
N LYS A 71 13.30 -8.71 15.26
CA LYS A 71 13.98 -9.23 16.46
C LYS A 71 13.07 -9.29 17.70
N GLU A 72 11.91 -8.63 17.68
CA GLU A 72 10.94 -8.66 18.80
C GLU A 72 9.93 -9.82 18.71
N THR A 73 9.75 -10.42 17.53
CA THR A 73 8.83 -11.55 17.31
C THR A 73 9.52 -12.76 16.66
N GLY A 74 10.85 -12.75 16.60
CA GLY A 74 11.71 -13.79 16.01
C GLY A 74 12.53 -14.52 17.06
#